data_AF-A0A834C5P5-F1
#
_entry.id   AF-A0A834C5P5-F1
#
_cell.length_a   1.000
_cell.length_b   1.000
_cell.length_c   1.000
_cell.angle_alpha   90.00
_cell.angle_beta   90.00
_cell.angle_gamma   90.00
#
_symmetry.space_group_name_H-M   'P 1'
#
loop_
_entity.id
_entity.type
_entity.pdbx_description
1 polymer ?
#
loop_
_entity_poly.entity_id
_entity_poly.type
_entity_poly.pdbx_seq_one_letter_code
_entity_poly.pdbx_strand_id
1 'polypeptide(L)'
;MVVNTVHWFRKGLRLHDNPALTDSIRGSDTLRCIYILDPWFAGSSNVGINRWRFLLHCLEDLDASLRKLNSRLFVIRGQPTDVFPRLFKEWQITRLSYEYDSEPFGKERDAAIQKLASEAAVEVMVRISHTLYDLDRIIELNSGTASSHLQTLPGFDQPDGRRGAAGGADHLRSHADLRHARFETEGLPTAVWPGGETEALLRLERHLERKAWVANFERPRMNANSLLATPTGLSPYLRFGCLSCRLFYFKLTDLYRKVKKNSSPPLSLYGQLLWREFFYTTATNNPCFDKMDGNPSVRADPLGPEPRGAGQVGGGPNGFLLD
;
A
#
# COMPACT_ATOMS: atom_id res chain seq x y z
N MET A 1 -23.90 -23.92 -5.21
CA MET A 1 -24.32 -22.53 -4.92
C MET A 1 -23.41 -21.62 -5.70
N VAL A 2 -23.94 -20.57 -6.33
CA VAL A 2 -23.12 -19.58 -7.06
C VAL A 2 -22.30 -18.79 -6.04
N VAL A 3 -21.00 -18.73 -6.23
CA VAL A 3 -20.05 -18.03 -5.38
C VAL A 3 -19.73 -16.69 -6.02
N ASN A 4 -20.29 -15.61 -5.45
CA ASN A 4 -20.03 -14.25 -5.89
C ASN A 4 -19.03 -13.59 -4.95
N THR A 5 -17.89 -13.20 -5.50
CA THR A 5 -16.76 -12.68 -4.72
C THR A 5 -16.50 -11.22 -5.04
N VAL A 6 -16.22 -10.44 -4.00
CA VAL A 6 -15.73 -9.07 -4.12
C VAL A 6 -14.31 -9.00 -3.61
N HIS A 7 -13.40 -8.42 -4.41
CA HIS A 7 -12.08 -8.01 -3.93
C HIS A 7 -12.08 -6.49 -3.71
N TRP A 8 -11.79 -6.06 -2.49
CA TRP A 8 -11.79 -4.66 -2.10
C TRP A 8 -10.37 -4.10 -2.03
N PHE A 9 -10.06 -3.23 -3.00
CA PHE A 9 -8.84 -2.43 -3.03
C PHE A 9 -8.93 -1.22 -2.09
N ARG A 10 -7.85 -0.97 -1.33
CA ARG A 10 -7.65 0.24 -0.50
C ARG A 10 -6.24 0.76 -0.69
N LYS A 11 -5.29 -0.02 -0.17
CA LYS A 11 -3.89 -0.07 -0.60
C LYS A 11 -3.80 -1.16 -1.67
N GLY A 12 -2.66 -1.82 -1.79
CA GLY A 12 -2.52 -2.98 -2.68
C GLY A 12 -3.02 -2.75 -4.10
N LEU A 13 -2.86 -1.54 -4.64
CA LEU A 13 -3.38 -1.12 -5.96
C LEU A 13 -2.53 -1.74 -7.09
N ARG A 14 -2.52 -3.07 -7.14
CA ARG A 14 -1.73 -3.91 -8.04
C ARG A 14 -2.37 -5.29 -8.20
N LEU A 15 -2.06 -5.93 -9.32
CA LEU A 15 -2.40 -7.33 -9.61
C LEU A 15 -1.26 -8.28 -9.21
N HIS A 16 0.02 -7.86 -9.34
CA HIS A 16 1.14 -8.70 -8.92
C HIS A 16 1.22 -8.84 -7.39
N ASP A 17 1.62 -10.03 -6.91
CA ASP A 17 1.80 -10.31 -5.48
C ASP A 17 0.62 -9.81 -4.64
N ASN A 18 -0.59 -10.15 -5.10
CA ASN A 18 -1.84 -9.89 -4.41
C ASN A 18 -2.47 -11.23 -3.99
N PRO A 19 -2.06 -11.79 -2.84
CA PRO A 19 -2.57 -13.07 -2.36
C PRO A 19 -4.05 -13.02 -2.02
N ALA A 20 -4.57 -11.89 -1.51
CA ALA A 20 -6.00 -11.71 -1.24
C ALA A 20 -6.84 -11.79 -2.53
N LEU A 21 -6.36 -11.16 -3.62
CA LEU A 21 -6.99 -11.28 -4.93
C LEU A 21 -6.86 -12.70 -5.49
N THR A 22 -5.69 -13.32 -5.38
CA THR A 22 -5.46 -14.69 -5.87
C THR A 22 -6.38 -15.69 -5.20
N ASP A 23 -6.52 -15.63 -3.87
CA ASP A 23 -7.43 -16.50 -3.12
C ASP A 23 -8.89 -16.21 -3.47
N SER A 24 -9.24 -14.95 -3.77
CA SER A 24 -10.59 -14.57 -4.20
C SER A 24 -10.99 -15.11 -5.57
N ILE A 25 -10.04 -15.45 -6.44
CA ILE A 25 -10.31 -16.08 -7.74
C ILE A 25 -10.62 -17.57 -7.56
N ARG A 26 -10.00 -18.23 -6.57
CA ARG A 26 -10.13 -19.68 -6.39
C ARG A 26 -11.54 -20.07 -5.96
N GLY A 27 -12.21 -20.84 -6.81
CA GLY A 27 -13.55 -21.36 -6.53
C GLY A 27 -14.64 -20.29 -6.49
N SER A 28 -14.46 -19.19 -7.21
CA SER A 28 -15.47 -18.14 -7.39
C SER A 28 -16.07 -18.23 -8.79
N ASP A 29 -17.40 -18.11 -8.89
CA ASP A 29 -18.12 -18.06 -10.17
C ASP A 29 -18.07 -16.65 -10.76
N THR A 30 -18.16 -15.62 -9.91
CA THR A 30 -17.99 -14.21 -10.30
C THR A 30 -17.02 -13.49 -9.37
N LEU A 31 -16.24 -12.58 -9.92
CA LEU A 31 -15.32 -11.72 -9.17
C LEU A 31 -15.50 -10.27 -9.58
N ARG A 32 -15.77 -9.40 -8.60
CA ARG A 32 -15.85 -7.94 -8.77
C ARG A 32 -14.75 -7.25 -7.98
N CYS A 33 -13.90 -6.52 -8.68
CA CYS A 33 -12.86 -5.70 -8.10
C CYS A 33 -13.42 -4.32 -7.79
N ILE A 34 -13.45 -3.92 -6.51
CA ILE A 34 -13.99 -2.62 -6.10
C ILE A 34 -12.93 -1.73 -5.45
N TYR A 35 -13.11 -0.42 -5.60
CA TYR A 35 -12.44 0.59 -4.78
C TYR A 35 -13.51 1.51 -4.21
N ILE A 36 -13.54 1.68 -2.89
CA ILE A 36 -14.51 2.57 -2.24
C ILE A 36 -13.84 3.92 -2.02
N LEU A 37 -14.29 4.92 -2.76
CA LEU A 37 -13.82 6.29 -2.66
C LEU A 37 -14.68 7.04 -1.64
N ASP A 38 -14.12 7.22 -0.45
CA ASP A 38 -14.78 7.94 0.61
C ASP A 38 -14.70 9.47 0.38
N PRO A 39 -15.84 10.18 0.22
CA PRO A 39 -15.85 11.64 0.11
C PRO A 39 -15.36 12.36 1.39
N TRP A 40 -15.44 11.76 2.57
CA TRP A 40 -14.85 12.33 3.80
C TRP A 40 -13.33 12.34 3.73
N PHE A 41 -12.72 11.41 2.99
CA PHE A 41 -11.29 11.45 2.68
C PHE A 41 -10.92 12.63 1.75
N ALA A 42 -11.88 13.23 1.03
CA ALA A 42 -11.66 14.45 0.25
C ALA A 42 -11.96 15.73 1.03
N GLY A 43 -12.90 15.68 1.98
CA GLY A 43 -13.34 16.85 2.75
C GLY A 43 -12.68 17.04 4.13
N SER A 44 -12.16 15.99 4.76
CA SER A 44 -11.78 15.99 6.19
C SER A 44 -10.28 15.81 6.42
N SER A 45 -9.53 15.48 5.39
CA SER A 45 -8.09 15.29 5.46
C SER A 45 -7.40 16.28 4.52
N ASN A 46 -6.27 16.83 4.96
CA ASN A 46 -5.36 17.68 4.21
C ASN A 46 -4.69 16.92 3.03
N VAL A 47 -5.48 16.24 2.19
CA VAL A 47 -4.97 15.49 1.05
C VAL A 47 -4.77 16.48 -0.09
N GLY A 48 -3.52 16.89 -0.28
CA GLY A 48 -3.15 17.78 -1.38
C GLY A 48 -3.41 17.17 -2.76
N ILE A 49 -3.62 18.04 -3.75
CA ILE A 49 -3.94 17.69 -5.14
C ILE A 49 -3.01 16.64 -5.75
N ASN A 50 -1.72 16.63 -5.38
CA ASN A 50 -0.75 15.67 -5.88
C ASN A 50 -1.03 14.23 -5.41
N ARG A 51 -1.47 14.05 -4.17
CA ARG A 51 -1.84 12.72 -3.65
C ARG A 51 -3.12 12.22 -4.31
N TRP A 52 -4.10 13.11 -4.49
CA TRP A 52 -5.32 12.83 -5.21
C TRP A 52 -5.07 12.40 -6.64
N ARG A 53 -4.28 13.19 -7.39
CA ARG A 53 -3.89 12.88 -8.76
C ARG A 53 -3.14 11.55 -8.86
N PHE A 54 -2.20 11.29 -7.95
CA PHE A 54 -1.48 10.02 -7.93
C PHE A 54 -2.44 8.84 -7.74
N LEU A 55 -3.37 8.93 -6.79
CA LEU A 55 -4.39 7.90 -6.57
C LEU A 55 -5.24 7.67 -7.83
N LEU A 56 -5.71 8.73 -8.49
CA LEU A 56 -6.50 8.59 -9.72
C LEU A 56 -5.72 7.85 -10.81
N HIS A 57 -4.46 8.21 -11.05
CA HIS A 57 -3.60 7.49 -12.00
C HIS A 57 -3.45 6.00 -11.61
N CYS A 58 -3.35 5.68 -10.31
CA CYS A 58 -3.32 4.29 -9.85
C CYS A 58 -4.61 3.53 -10.17
N LEU A 59 -5.77 4.14 -9.98
CA LEU A 59 -7.07 3.50 -10.25
C LEU A 59 -7.30 3.34 -11.76
N GLU A 60 -6.85 4.29 -12.58
CA GLU A 60 -6.90 4.21 -14.04
C GLU A 60 -6.02 3.07 -14.57
N ASP A 61 -4.78 2.95 -14.08
CA ASP A 61 -3.87 1.86 -14.45
C ASP A 61 -4.42 0.48 -14.02
N LEU A 62 -5.06 0.42 -12.85
CA LEU A 62 -5.69 -0.79 -12.34
C LEU A 62 -6.90 -1.20 -13.19
N ASP A 63 -7.79 -0.25 -13.56
CA ASP A 63 -8.91 -0.53 -14.48
C ASP A 63 -8.39 -0.97 -15.86
N ALA A 64 -7.36 -0.30 -16.38
CA ALA A 64 -6.74 -0.67 -17.66
C ALA A 64 -6.15 -2.09 -17.62
N SER A 65 -5.52 -2.48 -16.51
CA SER A 65 -4.97 -3.82 -16.32
C SER A 65 -6.06 -4.88 -16.17
N LEU A 66 -7.15 -4.59 -15.44
CA LEU A 66 -8.31 -5.48 -15.33
C LEU A 66 -9.05 -5.64 -16.67
N ARG A 67 -9.13 -4.60 -17.49
CA ARG A 67 -9.72 -4.66 -18.85
C ARG A 67 -9.00 -5.64 -19.77
N LYS A 68 -7.67 -5.72 -19.67
CA LYS A 68 -6.88 -6.72 -20.42
C LYS A 68 -7.25 -8.16 -20.03
N LEU A 69 -7.87 -8.33 -18.87
CA LEU A 69 -8.34 -9.61 -18.32
C LEU A 69 -9.87 -9.76 -18.44
N ASN A 70 -10.53 -8.99 -19.31
CA ASN A 70 -11.99 -8.97 -19.51
C ASN A 70 -12.81 -8.62 -18.25
N SER A 71 -12.20 -7.95 -17.28
CA SER A 71 -12.84 -7.43 -16.08
C SER A 71 -12.71 -5.90 -16.01
N ARG A 72 -13.17 -5.30 -14.91
CA ARG A 72 -13.22 -3.85 -14.69
C ARG A 72 -13.03 -3.52 -13.21
N LEU A 73 -12.57 -2.30 -12.93
CA LEU A 73 -12.60 -1.73 -11.59
C LEU A 73 -13.92 -1.00 -11.34
N PHE A 74 -14.60 -1.33 -10.25
CA PHE A 74 -15.79 -0.62 -9.79
C PHE A 74 -15.41 0.40 -8.72
N VAL A 75 -15.38 1.68 -9.09
CA VAL A 75 -15.14 2.78 -8.14
C VAL A 75 -16.47 3.24 -7.57
N ILE A 76 -16.67 3.03 -6.27
CA ILE A 76 -17.94 3.31 -5.58
C ILE A 76 -17.72 4.46 -4.61
N ARG A 77 -18.58 5.48 -4.66
CA ARG A 77 -18.50 6.62 -3.73
C ARG A 77 -19.28 6.33 -2.46
N GLY A 78 -18.69 6.63 -1.30
CA GLY A 78 -19.36 6.52 0.00
C GLY A 78 -18.47 5.92 1.09
N GLN A 79 -19.03 5.76 2.28
CA GLN A 79 -18.36 5.09 3.40
C GLN A 79 -18.44 3.57 3.25
N PRO A 80 -17.37 2.81 3.54
CA PRO A 80 -17.40 1.35 3.49
C PRO A 80 -18.55 0.73 4.31
N THR A 81 -18.83 1.27 5.49
CA THR A 81 -19.90 0.79 6.39
C THR A 81 -21.30 0.91 5.78
N ASP A 82 -21.52 1.88 4.90
CA ASP A 82 -22.81 2.09 4.23
C ASP A 82 -22.88 1.33 2.90
N VAL A 83 -21.74 1.24 2.21
CA VAL A 83 -21.64 0.62 0.89
C VAL A 83 -21.75 -0.90 0.98
N PHE A 84 -21.03 -1.55 1.91
CA PHE A 84 -20.97 -3.00 1.96
C PHE A 84 -22.31 -3.71 2.19
N PRO A 85 -23.16 -3.29 3.16
CA PRO A 85 -24.47 -3.91 3.35
C PRO A 85 -25.34 -3.91 2.09
N ARG A 86 -25.30 -2.79 1.33
CA ARG A 86 -25.99 -2.68 0.05
C ARG A 86 -25.40 -3.64 -0.99
N LEU A 87 -24.07 -3.68 -1.13
CA LEU A 87 -23.41 -4.55 -2.10
C LEU A 87 -23.63 -6.04 -1.82
N PHE A 88 -23.60 -6.45 -0.56
CA PHE A 88 -23.84 -7.84 -0.16
C PHE A 88 -25.21 -8.31 -0.64
N LYS A 89 -26.24 -7.47 -0.48
CA LYS A 89 -27.60 -7.76 -0.91
C LYS A 89 -27.77 -7.66 -2.44
N GLU A 90 -27.34 -6.57 -3.06
CA GLU A 90 -27.58 -6.33 -4.49
C GLU A 90 -26.83 -7.32 -5.39
N TRP A 91 -25.60 -7.67 -5.02
CA TRP A 91 -24.76 -8.57 -5.81
C TRP A 91 -24.74 -10.01 -5.30
N GLN A 92 -25.53 -10.31 -4.27
CA GLN A 92 -25.62 -11.63 -3.64
C GLN A 92 -24.22 -12.17 -3.30
N ILE A 93 -23.41 -11.33 -2.65
CA ILE A 93 -22.01 -11.64 -2.35
C ILE A 93 -21.94 -12.72 -1.29
N THR A 94 -21.07 -13.70 -1.51
CA THR A 94 -20.79 -14.79 -0.58
C THR A 94 -19.38 -14.71 -0.02
N ARG A 95 -18.47 -13.99 -0.71
CA ARG A 95 -17.07 -13.83 -0.31
C ARG A 95 -16.59 -12.39 -0.47
N LEU A 96 -15.84 -11.90 0.52
CA LEU A 96 -15.14 -10.62 0.48
C LEU A 96 -13.65 -10.87 0.73
N SER A 97 -12.77 -10.30 -0.09
CA SER A 97 -11.33 -10.33 0.16
C SER A 97 -10.69 -8.96 0.14
N TYR A 98 -9.64 -8.77 0.93
CA TYR A 98 -8.84 -7.55 0.94
C TYR A 98 -7.46 -7.78 1.58
N GLU A 99 -6.53 -6.89 1.27
CA GLU A 99 -5.20 -6.85 1.89
C GLU A 99 -5.30 -6.31 3.34
N TYR A 100 -4.67 -6.98 4.30
CA TYR A 100 -4.62 -6.56 5.70
C TYR A 100 -4.07 -5.14 5.86
N ASP A 101 -4.71 -4.32 6.68
CA ASP A 101 -4.24 -2.99 7.02
C ASP A 101 -3.86 -2.92 8.49
N SER A 102 -2.56 -2.75 8.75
CA SER A 102 -2.04 -2.71 10.11
C SER A 102 -2.18 -1.35 10.78
N GLU A 103 -2.56 -0.29 10.05
CA GLU A 103 -2.73 1.04 10.66
C GLU A 103 -3.96 1.04 11.60
N PRO A 104 -3.92 1.68 12.79
CA PRO A 104 -5.00 1.61 13.78
C PRO A 104 -6.41 1.93 13.24
N PHE A 105 -6.53 3.03 12.48
CA PHE A 105 -7.77 3.40 11.81
C PHE A 105 -8.24 2.32 10.81
N GLY A 106 -7.30 1.71 10.09
CA GLY A 106 -7.57 0.62 9.16
C GLY A 106 -8.11 -0.63 9.87
N LYS A 107 -7.53 -0.99 11.03
CA LYS A 107 -7.99 -2.11 11.86
C LYS A 107 -9.41 -1.90 12.39
N GLU A 108 -9.72 -0.71 12.91
CA GLU A 108 -11.05 -0.38 13.44
C GLU A 108 -12.11 -0.45 12.33
N ARG A 109 -11.83 0.17 11.17
CA ARG A 109 -12.69 0.07 9.99
C ARG A 109 -12.89 -1.38 9.56
N ASP A 110 -11.81 -2.15 9.43
CA ASP A 110 -11.89 -3.54 8.97
C ASP A 110 -12.65 -4.43 9.95
N ALA A 111 -12.55 -4.19 11.27
CA ALA A 111 -13.34 -4.89 12.28
C ALA A 111 -14.85 -4.61 12.13
N ALA A 112 -15.24 -3.35 11.86
CA ALA A 112 -16.62 -3.01 11.56
C ALA A 112 -17.13 -3.72 10.30
N ILE A 113 -16.32 -3.79 9.24
CA ILE A 113 -16.69 -4.50 8.00
C ILE A 113 -16.77 -6.02 8.21
N GLN A 114 -15.88 -6.62 9.00
CA GLN A 114 -15.97 -8.05 9.33
C GLN A 114 -17.27 -8.38 10.07
N LYS A 115 -17.71 -7.52 11.00
CA LYS A 115 -18.99 -7.68 11.68
C LYS A 115 -20.16 -7.66 10.69
N LEU A 116 -20.20 -6.66 9.80
CA LEU A 116 -21.24 -6.55 8.77
C LEU A 116 -21.24 -7.75 7.80
N ALA A 117 -20.06 -8.25 7.43
CA ALA A 117 -19.92 -9.43 6.59
C ALA A 117 -20.45 -10.69 7.30
N SER A 118 -20.13 -10.87 8.59
CA SER A 118 -20.62 -11.99 9.38
C SER A 118 -22.15 -11.97 9.52
N GLU A 119 -22.75 -10.80 9.74
CA GLU A 119 -24.21 -10.63 9.81
C GLU A 119 -24.89 -10.98 8.48
N ALA A 120 -24.21 -10.74 7.36
CA ALA A 120 -24.67 -11.08 6.01
C ALA A 120 -24.28 -12.50 5.54
N ALA A 121 -23.67 -13.32 6.40
CA ALA A 121 -23.13 -14.64 6.06
C ALA A 121 -22.11 -14.63 4.89
N VAL A 122 -21.32 -13.56 4.80
CA VAL A 122 -20.23 -13.39 3.82
C VAL A 122 -18.91 -13.87 4.43
N GLU A 123 -18.26 -14.81 3.76
CA GLU A 123 -16.92 -15.27 4.13
C GLU A 123 -15.87 -14.18 3.84
N VAL A 124 -15.03 -13.84 4.82
CA VAL A 124 -13.99 -12.81 4.68
C VAL A 124 -12.60 -13.43 4.60
N MET A 125 -11.88 -13.12 3.52
CA MET A 125 -10.52 -13.57 3.26
C MET A 125 -9.53 -12.41 3.35
N VAL A 126 -8.73 -12.39 4.42
CA VAL A 126 -7.71 -11.37 4.63
C VAL A 126 -6.32 -11.97 4.44
N ARG A 127 -5.45 -11.25 3.72
CA ARG A 127 -4.04 -11.63 3.54
C ARG A 127 -3.12 -10.44 3.77
N ILE A 128 -1.99 -10.70 4.41
CA ILE A 128 -0.92 -9.72 4.58
C ILE A 128 -0.12 -9.70 3.28
N SER A 129 0.02 -8.52 2.67
CA SER A 129 0.94 -8.27 1.55
C SER A 129 1.44 -6.83 1.45
N HIS A 130 0.97 -5.93 2.32
CA HIS A 130 1.47 -4.56 2.39
C HIS A 130 2.81 -4.47 3.14
N THR A 131 3.06 -5.42 4.04
CA THR A 131 4.29 -5.54 4.82
C THR A 131 5.05 -6.82 4.46
N LEU A 132 6.36 -6.78 4.66
CA LEU A 132 7.23 -7.95 4.46
C LEU A 132 6.84 -9.08 5.42
N TYR A 133 6.51 -8.72 6.66
CA TYR A 133 6.27 -9.66 7.75
C TYR A 133 4.86 -9.52 8.32
N ASP A 134 4.49 -10.53 9.10
CA ASP A 134 3.38 -10.45 10.05
C ASP A 134 3.83 -9.65 11.27
N LEU A 135 3.25 -8.46 11.44
CA LEU A 135 3.67 -7.52 12.47
C LEU A 135 3.23 -7.96 13.87
N ASP A 136 2.11 -8.67 13.97
CA ASP A 136 1.58 -9.12 15.26
C ASP A 136 2.47 -10.24 15.80
N ARG A 137 2.92 -11.16 14.93
CA ARG A 137 3.95 -12.17 15.25
C ARG A 137 5.28 -11.54 15.69
N ILE A 138 5.71 -10.44 15.06
CA ILE A 138 6.92 -9.71 15.47
C ILE A 138 6.79 -9.18 16.90
N ILE A 139 5.63 -8.61 17.23
CA ILE A 139 5.36 -8.03 18.55
C ILE A 139 5.30 -9.13 19.62
N GLU A 140 4.67 -10.26 19.31
CA GLU A 140 4.63 -11.43 20.19
C GLU A 140 6.04 -11.95 20.52
N LEU A 141 6.91 -12.08 19.51
CA LEU A 141 8.30 -12.51 19.68
C LEU A 141 9.14 -11.51 20.49
N ASN A 142 8.74 -10.24 20.54
CA ASN A 142 9.44 -9.18 21.26
C ASN A 142 8.70 -8.74 22.54
N SER A 143 8.06 -9.69 23.21
CA SER A 143 7.40 -9.49 24.51
C SER A 143 6.42 -8.31 24.54
N GLY A 144 5.70 -8.06 23.44
CA GLY A 144 4.67 -7.03 23.34
C GLY A 144 5.17 -5.64 22.92
N THR A 145 6.44 -5.49 22.51
CA THR A 145 7.00 -4.20 22.06
C THR A 145 7.49 -4.25 20.62
N ALA A 146 7.60 -3.11 19.95
CA ALA A 146 8.23 -3.03 18.64
C ALA A 146 9.76 -2.96 18.78
N SER A 147 10.51 -3.84 18.08
CA SER A 147 11.97 -3.83 18.10
C SER A 147 12.54 -3.08 16.89
N SER A 148 13.51 -2.18 17.12
CA SER A 148 14.35 -1.62 16.05
C SER A 148 15.24 -2.67 15.40
N HIS A 149 15.44 -3.81 16.07
CA HIS A 149 16.22 -4.95 15.62
C HIS A 149 15.30 -6.13 15.30
N LEU A 150 14.33 -5.90 14.40
CA LEU A 150 13.39 -6.93 13.91
C LEU A 150 14.07 -8.27 13.59
N GLN A 151 15.32 -8.24 13.16
CA GLN A 151 16.10 -9.38 12.68
C GLN A 151 16.85 -10.16 13.77
N THR A 152 16.95 -9.65 14.99
CA THR A 152 17.55 -10.39 16.12
C THR A 152 16.51 -11.25 16.84
N LEU A 153 15.26 -11.20 16.40
CA LEU A 153 14.18 -11.99 16.98
C LEU A 153 14.33 -13.47 16.57
N PRO A 154 14.21 -14.42 17.51
CA PRO A 154 14.26 -15.84 17.20
C PRO A 154 13.12 -16.22 16.23
N GLY A 155 13.42 -16.92 15.14
CA GLY A 155 12.41 -17.35 14.15
C GLY A 155 12.11 -16.34 13.03
N PHE A 156 13.01 -15.37 12.80
CA PHE A 156 12.94 -14.44 11.67
C PHE A 156 13.22 -15.16 10.34
N ASP A 157 12.21 -15.84 9.80
CA ASP A 157 12.28 -16.48 8.48
C ASP A 157 12.34 -15.45 7.34
N GLN A 158 12.72 -15.89 6.13
CA GLN A 158 12.56 -15.04 4.93
C GLN A 158 11.07 -14.65 4.78
N PRO A 159 10.77 -13.41 4.33
CA PRO A 159 9.40 -12.99 4.08
C PRO A 159 8.72 -13.97 3.10
N ASP A 160 7.41 -14.15 3.22
CA ASP A 160 6.70 -15.19 2.45
C ASP A 160 6.98 -15.04 0.95
N GLY A 161 7.59 -16.08 0.37
CA GLY A 161 8.10 -16.11 -1.00
C GLY A 161 7.08 -16.55 -2.04
N ARG A 162 5.80 -16.74 -1.65
CA ARG A 162 4.73 -17.07 -2.59
C ARG A 162 4.59 -15.98 -3.65
N ARG A 163 5.25 -16.20 -4.79
CA ARG A 163 5.08 -15.39 -6.00
C ARG A 163 3.69 -15.65 -6.56
N GLY A 164 2.69 -14.93 -6.06
CA GLY A 164 1.37 -14.90 -6.65
C GLY A 164 1.44 -14.16 -7.98
N ALA A 165 1.84 -14.85 -9.05
CA ALA A 165 1.42 -14.44 -10.37
C ALA A 165 -0.08 -14.73 -10.45
N ALA A 166 -0.88 -13.77 -10.91
CA ALA A 166 -2.29 -13.98 -11.23
C ALA A 166 -2.43 -14.87 -12.50
N GLY A 167 -1.82 -16.06 -12.48
CA GLY A 167 -1.97 -17.10 -13.49
C GLY A 167 -3.29 -17.80 -13.27
N GLY A 168 -4.37 -17.19 -13.73
CA GLY A 168 -5.72 -17.74 -13.61
C GLY A 168 -6.81 -16.75 -14.01
N ALA A 169 -6.50 -15.80 -14.90
CA ALA A 169 -7.38 -14.68 -15.21
C ALA A 169 -8.46 -14.99 -16.27
N ASP A 170 -8.49 -16.20 -16.83
CA ASP A 170 -9.47 -16.56 -17.88
C ASP A 170 -10.94 -16.58 -17.38
N HIS A 171 -11.16 -16.52 -16.06
CA HIS A 171 -12.50 -16.60 -15.44
C HIS A 171 -13.02 -15.25 -14.91
N LEU A 172 -12.28 -14.15 -15.14
CA LEU A 172 -12.66 -12.80 -14.70
C LEU A 172 -13.75 -12.19 -15.61
N ARG A 173 -14.92 -12.82 -15.70
CA ARG A 173 -16.06 -12.27 -16.45
C ARG A 173 -16.88 -11.36 -15.54
N SER A 174 -16.77 -10.04 -15.74
CA SER A 174 -17.67 -9.07 -15.08
C SER A 174 -18.88 -8.77 -15.97
N HIS A 175 -20.09 -8.97 -15.46
CA HIS A 175 -21.28 -8.32 -16.03
C HIS A 175 -21.31 -6.86 -15.57
N ALA A 176 -21.27 -5.92 -16.51
CA ALA A 176 -21.21 -4.49 -16.27
C ALA A 176 -22.60 -3.85 -16.31
N ASP A 177 -22.87 -2.96 -15.35
CA ASP A 177 -23.70 -1.76 -15.54
C ASP A 177 -23.61 -0.85 -14.29
N LEU A 178 -22.44 -0.24 -14.07
CA LEU A 178 -22.31 0.87 -13.12
C LEU A 178 -21.45 1.97 -13.71
N ARG A 179 -21.99 3.20 -13.66
CA ARG A 179 -21.50 4.40 -14.33
C ARG A 179 -20.12 4.79 -13.81
N HIS A 180 -19.22 5.09 -14.75
CA HIS A 180 -17.86 5.55 -14.45
C HIS A 180 -17.89 6.92 -13.78
N ALA A 181 -17.15 7.08 -12.70
CA ALA A 181 -16.70 8.41 -12.32
C ALA A 181 -15.57 8.80 -13.29
N ARG A 182 -15.87 9.63 -14.29
CA ARG A 182 -14.83 10.42 -14.98
C ARG A 182 -14.41 11.50 -14.01
N PHE A 183 -13.12 11.54 -13.66
CA PHE A 183 -12.56 12.58 -12.81
C PHE A 183 -11.83 13.56 -13.71
N GLU A 184 -12.29 14.81 -13.75
CA GLU A 184 -11.71 15.87 -14.57
C GLU A 184 -10.34 16.24 -14.03
N THR A 185 -9.28 15.96 -14.81
CA THR A 185 -7.90 16.39 -14.54
C THR A 185 -7.42 17.44 -15.55
N GLU A 186 -8.36 18.01 -16.32
CA GLU A 186 -8.06 19.00 -17.36
C GLU A 186 -7.40 20.25 -16.76
N GLY A 187 -6.28 20.67 -17.37
CA GLY A 187 -5.54 21.88 -16.99
C GLY A 187 -4.36 21.70 -16.03
N LEU A 188 -4.09 20.50 -15.52
CA LEU A 188 -2.91 20.26 -14.66
C LEU A 188 -1.66 19.89 -15.46
N PRO A 189 -0.46 20.39 -15.10
CA PRO A 189 0.79 20.00 -15.76
C PRO A 189 1.10 18.51 -15.51
N THR A 190 1.88 17.89 -16.40
CA THR A 190 2.28 16.48 -16.28
C THR A 190 2.80 16.15 -14.88
N ALA A 191 2.27 15.08 -14.27
CA ALA A 191 2.67 14.69 -12.93
C ALA A 191 4.13 14.20 -12.92
N VAL A 192 4.96 14.78 -12.04
CA VAL A 192 6.34 14.32 -11.78
C VAL A 192 6.38 12.84 -11.35
N TRP A 193 5.34 12.41 -10.63
CA TRP A 193 5.12 11.04 -10.21
C TRP A 193 3.82 10.52 -10.83
N PRO A 194 3.87 9.86 -12.00
CA PRO A 194 2.74 9.11 -12.54
C PRO A 194 2.41 7.95 -11.60
N GLY A 195 1.14 7.74 -11.29
CA GLY A 195 0.68 6.62 -10.46
C GLY A 195 0.44 5.36 -11.30
N GLY A 196 0.31 4.21 -10.64
CA GLY A 196 0.03 2.93 -11.29
C GLY A 196 1.06 1.85 -10.99
N GLU A 197 0.63 0.60 -11.10
CA GLU A 197 1.45 -0.61 -11.07
C GLU A 197 2.40 -0.66 -12.28
N THR A 198 1.92 -0.30 -13.47
CA THR A 198 2.74 -0.33 -14.70
C THR A 198 3.98 0.55 -14.56
N GLU A 199 3.80 1.80 -14.13
CA GLU A 199 4.91 2.73 -13.89
C GLU A 199 5.81 2.24 -12.74
N ALA A 200 5.21 1.64 -11.69
CA ALA A 200 5.98 1.11 -10.56
C ALA A 200 6.95 0.00 -10.97
N LEU A 201 6.51 -0.93 -11.81
CA LEU A 201 7.33 -2.03 -12.32
C LEU A 201 8.43 -1.51 -13.26
N LEU A 202 8.12 -0.56 -14.14
CA LEU A 202 9.11 0.09 -15.00
C LEU A 202 10.21 0.77 -14.18
N ARG A 203 9.82 1.50 -13.12
CA ARG A 203 10.79 2.16 -12.22
C ARG A 203 11.60 1.16 -11.40
N LEU A 204 11.00 0.03 -11.01
CA LEU A 204 11.71 -1.04 -10.32
C LEU A 204 12.84 -1.60 -11.20
N GLU A 205 12.58 -1.87 -12.48
CA GLU A 205 13.60 -2.37 -13.41
C GLU A 205 14.76 -1.38 -13.54
N ARG A 206 14.46 -0.10 -13.81
CA ARG A 206 15.46 0.97 -13.87
C ARG A 206 16.25 1.13 -12.55
N HIS A 207 15.57 0.96 -11.42
CA HIS A 207 16.21 1.01 -10.10
C HIS A 207 17.23 -0.13 -9.93
N LEU A 208 16.87 -1.34 -10.35
CA LEU A 208 17.73 -2.51 -10.27
C LEU A 208 18.91 -2.41 -11.25
N GLU A 209 18.68 -1.94 -12.48
CA GLU A 209 19.73 -1.68 -13.47
C GLU A 209 20.77 -0.69 -12.94
N ARG A 210 20.32 0.43 -12.36
CA ARG A 210 21.22 1.41 -11.75
C ARG A 210 22.02 0.80 -10.60
N LYS A 211 21.39 -0.01 -9.73
CA LYS A 211 22.12 -0.69 -8.64
C LYS A 211 23.12 -1.73 -9.15
N ALA A 212 22.77 -2.46 -10.21
CA ALA A 212 23.67 -3.40 -10.85
C ALA A 212 24.90 -2.69 -11.42
N TRP A 213 24.68 -1.57 -12.12
CA TRP A 213 25.73 -0.76 -12.74
C TRP A 213 26.70 -0.16 -11.73
N VAL A 214 26.19 0.38 -10.61
CA VAL A 214 27.04 0.95 -9.57
C VAL A 214 27.92 -0.12 -8.91
N ALA A 215 27.53 -1.41 -8.96
CA ALA A 215 28.20 -2.57 -8.34
C ALA A 215 28.53 -2.43 -6.83
N ASN A 216 28.18 -1.29 -6.25
CA ASN A 216 28.47 -0.87 -4.92
C ASN A 216 27.13 -0.70 -4.20
N PHE A 217 26.75 -1.73 -3.45
CA PHE A 217 25.56 -1.74 -2.59
C PHE A 217 25.78 -0.97 -1.28
N GLU A 218 26.78 -0.08 -1.27
CA GLU A 218 27.07 0.81 -0.16
C GLU A 218 26.00 1.90 -0.04
N ARG A 219 25.96 2.53 1.14
CA ARG A 219 25.03 3.65 1.36
C ARG A 219 25.37 4.79 0.41
N PRO A 220 24.42 5.23 -0.45
CA PRO A 220 24.70 6.31 -1.38
C PRO A 220 25.01 7.60 -0.62
N ARG A 221 26.03 8.33 -1.07
CA ARG A 221 26.37 9.66 -0.55
C ARG A 221 25.42 10.70 -1.16
N MET A 222 24.90 11.59 -0.32
CA MET A 222 24.01 12.66 -0.76
C MET A 222 24.78 13.67 -1.62
N ASN A 223 24.15 14.15 -2.69
CA ASN A 223 24.63 15.24 -3.54
C ASN A 223 23.44 16.10 -4.00
N ALA A 224 23.69 17.25 -4.64
CA ALA A 224 22.63 18.16 -5.08
C ALA A 224 21.58 17.47 -5.98
N ASN A 225 22.00 16.57 -6.87
CA ASN A 225 21.10 15.81 -7.75
C ASN A 225 20.20 14.83 -6.97
N SER A 226 20.52 14.50 -5.73
CA SER A 226 19.70 13.63 -4.87
C SER A 226 18.44 14.33 -4.37
N LEU A 227 18.39 15.68 -4.43
CA LEU A 227 17.22 16.46 -4.04
C LEU A 227 16.11 16.45 -5.11
N LEU A 228 16.48 16.14 -6.36
CA LEU A 228 15.54 16.10 -7.48
C LEU A 228 14.76 14.78 -7.50
N ALA A 229 13.54 14.82 -8.00
CA ALA A 229 12.73 13.62 -8.20
C ALA A 229 13.45 12.66 -9.15
N THR A 230 13.78 11.46 -8.65
CA THR A 230 14.51 10.47 -9.45
C THR A 230 13.56 9.57 -10.22
N PRO A 231 13.89 9.22 -11.49
CA PRO A 231 13.10 8.27 -12.27
C PRO A 231 13.17 6.84 -11.71
N THR A 232 14.05 6.58 -10.74
CA THR A 232 14.21 5.30 -10.04
C THR A 232 13.61 5.30 -8.63
N GLY A 233 12.92 6.36 -8.22
CA GLY A 233 12.28 6.44 -6.92
C GLY A 233 11.06 5.54 -6.83
N LEU A 234 10.92 4.80 -5.73
CA LEU A 234 9.89 3.78 -5.54
C LEU A 234 8.94 4.07 -4.36
N SER A 235 9.22 5.10 -3.55
CA SER A 235 8.49 5.33 -2.29
C SER A 235 6.99 5.61 -2.46
N PRO A 236 6.50 6.38 -3.46
CA PRO A 236 5.06 6.57 -3.62
C PRO A 236 4.35 5.26 -3.97
N TYR A 237 4.97 4.45 -4.82
CA TYR A 237 4.42 3.16 -5.27
C TYR A 237 4.35 2.13 -4.12
N LEU A 238 5.35 2.10 -3.24
CA LEU A 238 5.34 1.28 -2.02
C LEU A 238 4.31 1.77 -0.98
N ARG A 239 3.96 3.07 -0.98
CA ARG A 239 2.97 3.65 -0.06
C ARG A 239 1.53 3.36 -0.47
N PHE A 240 1.23 3.48 -1.77
CA PHE A 240 -0.09 3.17 -2.34
C PHE A 240 -0.28 1.67 -2.64
N GLY A 241 0.80 0.90 -2.59
CA GLY A 241 0.77 -0.55 -2.85
C GLY A 241 0.73 -0.91 -4.33
N CYS A 242 1.08 0.03 -5.23
CA CYS A 242 1.31 -0.22 -6.65
C CYS A 242 2.54 -1.09 -6.90
N LEU A 243 3.51 -1.06 -5.97
CA LEU A 243 4.64 -1.98 -5.94
C LEU A 243 4.58 -2.82 -4.68
N SER A 244 4.69 -4.15 -4.83
CA SER A 244 4.89 -5.03 -3.68
C SER A 244 6.27 -4.81 -3.04
N CYS A 245 6.27 -4.64 -1.72
CA CYS A 245 7.49 -4.61 -0.93
C CYS A 245 8.23 -5.96 -0.97
N ARG A 246 7.50 -7.08 -1.03
CA ARG A 246 8.08 -8.43 -1.12
C ARG A 246 8.74 -8.66 -2.48
N LEU A 247 8.07 -8.27 -3.57
CA LEU A 247 8.66 -8.35 -4.90
C LEU A 247 9.96 -7.56 -4.95
N PHE A 248 9.96 -6.33 -4.42
CA PHE A 248 11.15 -5.51 -4.38
C PHE A 248 12.26 -6.14 -3.53
N TYR A 249 11.94 -6.65 -2.34
CA TYR A 249 12.87 -7.37 -1.48
C TYR A 249 13.53 -8.54 -2.24
N PHE A 250 12.75 -9.45 -2.82
CA PHE A 250 13.28 -10.62 -3.52
C PHE A 250 14.09 -10.26 -4.77
N LYS A 251 13.63 -9.30 -5.57
CA LYS A 251 14.40 -8.83 -6.74
C LYS A 251 15.74 -8.23 -6.34
N LEU A 252 15.79 -7.52 -5.21
CA LEU A 252 17.01 -6.95 -4.68
C LEU A 252 17.95 -8.04 -4.13
N THR A 253 17.42 -9.04 -3.43
CA THR A 253 18.14 -10.24 -3.00
C THR A 253 18.76 -10.98 -4.19
N ASP A 254 17.96 -11.24 -5.23
CA ASP A 254 18.38 -11.96 -6.43
C ASP A 254 19.48 -11.19 -7.17
N LEU A 255 19.35 -9.86 -7.31
CA LEU A 255 20.38 -9.02 -7.89
C LEU A 255 21.68 -9.05 -7.08
N TYR A 256 21.59 -8.94 -5.76
CA TYR A 256 22.76 -8.98 -4.88
C TYR A 256 23.51 -10.31 -5.02
N ARG A 257 22.81 -11.45 -4.98
CA ARG A 257 23.41 -12.78 -5.15
C ARG A 257 24.11 -12.91 -6.49
N LYS A 258 23.54 -12.37 -7.57
CA LYS A 258 24.16 -12.36 -8.91
C LYS A 258 25.46 -11.56 -8.94
N VAL A 259 25.48 -10.35 -8.36
CA VAL A 259 26.65 -9.45 -8.39
C VAL A 259 27.75 -9.90 -7.42
N LYS A 260 27.38 -10.41 -6.23
CA LYS A 260 28.32 -10.80 -5.16
C LYS A 260 28.52 -12.32 -5.05
N LYS A 261 28.32 -13.06 -6.15
CA LYS A 261 28.60 -14.50 -6.29
C LYS A 261 28.00 -15.37 -5.15
N ASN A 262 26.68 -15.28 -4.96
CA ASN A 262 25.92 -16.04 -3.94
C ASN A 262 26.29 -15.75 -2.47
N SER A 263 26.96 -14.63 -2.19
CA SER A 263 27.13 -14.16 -0.81
C SER A 263 25.79 -13.82 -0.16
N SER A 264 25.70 -14.02 1.16
CA SER A 264 24.54 -13.58 1.95
C SER A 264 24.42 -12.04 1.92
N PRO A 265 23.24 -11.48 1.60
CA PRO A 265 23.04 -10.04 1.57
C PRO A 265 23.07 -9.42 2.96
N PRO A 266 23.77 -8.29 3.17
CA PRO A 266 23.74 -7.57 4.43
C PRO A 266 22.40 -6.84 4.62
N LEU A 267 22.02 -6.60 5.87
CA LEU A 267 20.73 -5.96 6.20
C LEU A 267 20.61 -4.53 5.69
N SER A 268 21.74 -3.84 5.58
CA SER A 268 21.84 -2.50 5.00
C SER A 268 21.27 -2.42 3.60
N LEU A 269 21.26 -3.52 2.84
CA LEU A 269 20.67 -3.61 1.51
C LEU A 269 19.17 -3.26 1.53
N TYR A 270 18.46 -3.70 2.56
CA TYR A 270 17.01 -3.53 2.74
C TYR A 270 16.67 -2.39 3.70
N GLY A 271 17.64 -1.56 4.11
CA GLY A 271 17.50 -0.62 5.22
C GLY A 271 16.23 0.23 5.15
N GLN A 272 15.88 0.76 3.98
CA GLN A 272 14.65 1.56 3.80
C GLN A 272 13.36 0.75 3.96
N LEU A 273 13.35 -0.51 3.49
CA LEU A 273 12.20 -1.40 3.68
C LEU A 273 12.06 -1.78 5.15
N LEU A 274 13.16 -2.08 5.83
CA LEU A 274 13.14 -2.44 7.25
C LEU A 274 12.74 -1.26 8.15
N TRP A 275 13.18 -0.04 7.82
CA TRP A 275 12.72 1.18 8.49
C TRP A 275 11.22 1.39 8.32
N ARG A 276 10.71 1.13 7.11
CA ARG A 276 9.28 1.13 6.85
C ARG A 276 8.55 0.09 7.72
N GLU A 277 9.03 -1.16 7.76
CA GLU A 277 8.46 -2.22 8.60
C GLU A 277 8.44 -1.81 10.08
N PHE A 278 9.56 -1.28 10.59
CA PHE A 278 9.68 -0.80 11.96
C PHE A 278 8.56 0.19 12.34
N PHE A 279 8.33 1.20 11.50
CA PHE A 279 7.26 2.18 11.77
C PHE A 279 5.85 1.58 11.69
N TYR A 280 5.61 0.62 10.79
CA TYR A 280 4.34 -0.10 10.79
C TYR A 280 4.17 -0.94 12.06
N THR A 281 5.21 -1.62 12.54
CA THR A 281 5.18 -2.40 13.79
C THR A 281 4.95 -1.50 14.99
N THR A 282 5.58 -0.32 15.08
CA THR A 282 5.37 0.61 16.21
C THR A 282 3.96 1.21 16.20
N ALA A 283 3.41 1.50 15.02
CA ALA A 283 2.12 2.17 14.91
C ALA A 283 0.93 1.22 15.09
N THR A 284 1.07 -0.06 14.77
CA THR A 284 -0.05 -1.02 14.63
C THR A 284 -0.94 -1.15 15.87
N ASN A 285 -0.38 -0.98 17.07
CA ASN A 285 -1.08 -1.10 18.35
C ASN A 285 -1.15 0.23 19.13
N ASN A 286 -0.82 1.36 18.48
CA ASN A 286 -0.84 2.68 19.11
C ASN A 286 -1.81 3.61 18.35
N PRO A 287 -3.08 3.75 18.81
CA PRO A 287 -4.06 4.63 18.18
C PRO A 287 -3.70 6.12 18.20
N CYS A 288 -2.80 6.54 19.09
CA CYS A 288 -2.34 7.91 19.23
C CYS A 288 -0.94 8.12 18.64
N PHE A 289 -0.47 7.23 17.75
CA PHE A 289 0.88 7.28 17.19
C PHE A 289 1.21 8.60 16.47
N ASP A 290 0.19 9.26 15.93
CA ASP A 290 0.25 10.54 15.23
C ASP A 290 0.07 11.76 16.14
N LYS A 291 -0.13 11.56 17.45
CA LYS A 291 -0.33 12.61 18.45
C LYS A 291 0.84 12.67 19.43
N MET A 292 1.06 13.86 20.00
CA MET A 292 1.97 14.03 21.13
C MET A 292 1.27 13.67 22.44
N ASP A 293 0.09 14.24 22.66
CA ASP A 293 -0.70 13.99 23.87
C ASP A 293 -1.26 12.57 23.88
N GLY A 294 -1.03 11.86 24.98
CA GLY A 294 -1.52 10.49 25.17
C GLY A 294 -0.76 9.41 24.39
N ASN A 295 0.34 9.76 23.71
CA ASN A 295 1.19 8.80 23.01
C ASN A 295 2.29 8.26 23.94
N PRO A 296 2.26 6.96 24.31
CA PRO A 296 3.23 6.39 25.25
C PRO A 296 4.66 6.34 24.69
N SER A 297 4.83 6.47 23.36
CA SER A 297 6.13 6.43 22.70
C SER A 297 6.78 7.81 22.55
N VAL A 298 6.08 8.88 22.90
CA VAL A 298 6.56 10.27 22.75
C VAL A 298 6.74 10.89 24.13
N ARG A 299 7.88 11.55 24.32
CA ARG A 299 8.09 12.38 25.51
C ARG A 299 7.26 13.64 25.36
N ALA A 300 6.36 13.90 26.30
CA ALA A 300 5.60 15.14 26.32
C ALA A 300 6.56 16.34 26.38
N ASP A 301 6.47 17.22 25.38
CA ASP A 301 7.21 18.47 25.30
C ASP A 301 6.18 19.60 25.21
N PRO A 302 6.19 20.60 26.10
CA PRO A 302 5.27 21.72 26.01
C PRO A 302 5.63 22.60 24.80
N LEU A 303 5.14 22.21 23.62
CA LEU A 303 5.07 23.10 22.47
C LEU A 303 4.21 24.31 22.86
N GLY A 304 4.80 25.51 22.83
CA GLY A 304 4.07 26.75 23.11
C GLY A 304 2.89 26.95 22.14
N PRO A 305 1.91 27.83 22.47
CA PRO A 305 0.77 28.11 21.59
C PRO A 305 1.26 28.53 20.21
N GLU A 306 0.61 28.02 19.15
CA GLU A 306 1.05 28.05 17.75
C GLU A 306 1.99 29.23 17.40
N PRO A 307 3.23 28.97 16.98
CA PRO A 307 4.08 30.05 16.52
C PRO A 307 3.47 30.61 15.23
N ARG A 308 3.38 31.94 15.13
CA ARG A 308 2.97 32.70 13.92
C ARG A 308 3.72 32.28 12.63
N GLY A 309 4.73 31.41 12.71
CA GLY A 309 5.52 30.85 11.61
C GLY A 309 5.04 29.51 11.04
N ALA A 310 4.08 28.79 11.65
CA ALA A 310 3.59 27.51 11.08
C ALA A 310 2.95 27.70 9.69
N GLY A 311 2.20 28.79 9.52
CA GLY A 311 1.64 29.19 8.22
C GLY A 311 2.68 29.70 7.21
N GLN A 312 3.79 30.29 7.67
CA GLN A 312 4.89 30.67 6.79
C GLN A 312 5.59 29.42 6.22
N VAL A 313 5.86 28.41 7.06
CA VAL A 313 6.51 27.16 6.64
C VAL A 313 5.60 26.31 5.74
N GLY A 314 4.30 26.33 5.99
CA GLY A 314 3.32 25.56 5.20
C GLY A 314 2.92 26.18 3.86
N GLY A 315 3.15 27.49 3.66
CA GLY A 315 2.52 28.25 2.57
C GLY A 315 3.39 29.27 1.83
N GLY A 316 4.66 29.50 2.21
CA GLY A 316 5.49 30.50 1.53
C GLY A 316 7.00 30.44 1.87
N PRO A 317 7.82 31.32 1.25
CA PRO A 317 9.24 31.37 1.53
C PRO A 317 9.48 31.95 2.94
N ASN A 318 10.12 31.16 3.81
CA ASN A 318 10.48 31.57 5.17
C ASN A 318 11.66 32.57 5.23
N GLY A 319 12.07 33.16 4.11
CA GLY A 319 13.25 34.02 4.01
C GLY A 319 14.60 33.30 4.13
N PHE A 320 14.61 31.98 4.34
CA PHE A 320 15.81 31.15 4.37
C PHE A 320 15.98 30.42 3.03
N LEU A 321 17.04 30.76 2.30
CA LEU A 321 17.58 29.90 1.24
C LEU A 321 18.58 28.94 1.89
N LEU A 322 18.42 27.64 1.63
CA LEU A 322 19.38 26.62 2.03
C LEU A 322 20.48 26.62 0.97
N ASP A 323 21.57 27.35 1.23
CA ASP A 323 22.79 27.36 0.41
C ASP A 323 23.61 26.06 0.57
#